data_AF-A0A6P6MMR1-F1
#
_entry.id   AF-A0A6P6MMR1-F1
#
_cell.length_a   1.000
_cell.length_b   1.000
_cell.length_c   1.000
_cell.angle_alpha   90.00
_cell.angle_beta   90.00
_cell.angle_gamma   90.00
#
_symmetry.space_group_name_H-M   'P 1'
#
loop_
_entity.id
_entity.type
_entity.pdbx_description
1 polymer ?
#
loop_
_entity_poly.entity_id
_entity_poly.type
_entity_poly.pdbx_seq_one_letter_code
_entity_poly.pdbx_strand_id
1 'polypeptide(L)'
;MLFEEKSLTSDDEHYNENLSLSDQAFCLVYVIDASTIQLAAEDKIITEKLKLIRRTISDNGIPQVIVMSKVDEACPLVKNDLKMVYRSKKIKERMELCSAKVGVPMSYIFPVKNYHYEIDTNDDVDVLILKALDQIVRSADARQRRGASNE
;
A
#
# COMPACT_ATOMS: atom_id res chain seq x y z
N MET A 1 -30.17 6.91 -0.05
CA MET A 1 -29.59 7.67 -1.17
C MET A 1 -28.37 6.90 -1.61
N LEU A 2 -28.46 6.21 -2.75
CA LEU A 2 -27.29 5.59 -3.38
C LEU A 2 -26.54 6.72 -4.07
N PHE A 3 -25.30 6.98 -3.67
CA PHE A 3 -24.41 7.82 -4.47
C PHE A 3 -24.11 7.02 -5.74
N GLU A 4 -24.68 7.45 -6.88
CA GLU A 4 -24.18 6.99 -8.18
C GLU A 4 -22.79 7.60 -8.38
N GLU A 5 -21.77 6.75 -8.33
CA GLU A 5 -20.40 7.11 -8.70
C GLU A 5 -20.37 7.40 -10.21
N LYS A 6 -20.57 8.66 -10.59
CA LYS A 6 -20.34 9.12 -11.97
C LYS A 6 -18.83 9.32 -12.14
N SER A 7 -18.22 8.56 -13.05
CA SER A 7 -16.83 8.81 -13.45
C SER A 7 -16.72 10.18 -14.12
N LEU A 8 -15.62 10.89 -13.86
CA LEU A 8 -15.33 12.14 -14.55
C LEU A 8 -15.20 11.89 -16.05
N THR A 9 -15.69 12.84 -16.84
CA THR A 9 -15.72 12.84 -18.30
C THR A 9 -15.01 14.08 -18.82
N SER A 10 -14.59 14.05 -20.09
CA SER A 10 -14.02 15.22 -20.78
C SER A 10 -14.92 16.46 -20.75
N ASP A 11 -16.22 16.25 -20.59
CA ASP A 11 -17.22 17.32 -20.57
C ASP A 11 -17.32 18.04 -19.20
N ASP A 12 -16.68 17.50 -18.15
CA ASP A 12 -16.68 18.14 -16.83
C ASP A 12 -15.70 19.33 -16.80
N GLU A 13 -16.16 20.49 -16.32
CA GLU A 13 -15.46 21.80 -16.39
C GLU A 13 -14.03 21.81 -15.82
N HIS A 14 -13.70 20.88 -14.94
CA HIS A 14 -12.38 20.75 -14.30
C HIS A 14 -11.64 19.46 -14.68
N TYR A 15 -12.08 18.75 -15.72
CA TYR A 15 -11.39 17.58 -16.22
C TYR A 15 -10.13 18.00 -17.00
N ASN A 16 -8.97 17.61 -16.48
CA ASN A 16 -7.71 17.86 -17.18
C ASN A 16 -7.44 16.75 -18.20
N GLU A 17 -7.74 17.01 -19.47
CA GLU A 17 -7.44 16.09 -20.57
C GLU A 17 -5.93 15.90 -20.79
N ASN A 18 -5.14 16.94 -20.53
CA ASN A 18 -3.69 16.96 -20.74
C ASN A 18 -2.96 16.92 -19.39
N LEU A 19 -2.97 15.74 -18.76
CA LEU A 19 -2.24 15.51 -17.52
C LEU A 19 -0.75 15.74 -17.73
N SER A 20 -0.19 16.68 -16.98
CA SER A 20 1.26 16.85 -16.92
C SER A 20 1.91 15.63 -16.26
N LEU A 21 3.22 15.44 -16.43
CA LEU A 21 3.93 14.38 -15.71
C LEU A 21 3.73 14.47 -14.18
N SER A 22 3.61 15.68 -13.63
CA SER A 22 3.33 15.90 -12.20
C SER A 22 1.93 15.46 -11.75
N ASP A 23 0.98 15.34 -12.69
CA ASP A 23 -0.39 14.91 -12.39
C ASP A 23 -0.55 13.38 -12.48
N GLN A 24 0.48 12.66 -12.93
CA GLN A 24 0.43 11.22 -13.12
C GLN A 24 0.84 10.45 -11.86
N ALA A 25 0.12 9.36 -11.58
CA ALA A 25 0.50 8.43 -10.53
C ALA A 25 1.66 7.52 -10.97
N PHE A 26 2.76 7.57 -10.21
CA PHE A 26 3.94 6.73 -10.46
C PHE A 26 3.98 5.45 -9.61
N CYS A 27 3.28 5.42 -8.48
CA CYS A 27 3.13 4.25 -7.63
C CYS A 27 1.83 4.37 -6.82
N LEU A 28 1.10 3.27 -6.66
CA LEU A 28 -0.02 3.20 -5.72
C LEU A 28 0.43 2.51 -4.43
N VAL A 29 0.15 3.14 -3.29
CA VAL A 29 0.49 2.62 -1.96
C VAL A 29 -0.78 2.32 -1.19
N TYR A 30 -0.97 1.05 -0.83
CA TYR A 30 -2.04 0.62 0.08
C TYR A 30 -1.53 0.68 1.51
N VAL A 31 -2.21 1.42 2.39
CA VAL A 31 -1.90 1.41 3.83
C VAL A 31 -2.92 0.54 4.55
N ILE A 32 -2.47 -0.56 5.15
CA ILE A 32 -3.34 -1.57 5.76
C ILE A 32 -2.93 -1.82 7.20
N ASP A 33 -3.88 -1.70 8.11
CA ASP A 33 -3.68 -1.94 9.54
C ASP A 33 -3.62 -3.45 9.84
N ALA A 34 -2.47 -3.93 10.33
CA ALA A 34 -2.22 -5.34 10.65
C ALA A 34 -3.06 -5.86 11.84
N SER A 35 -3.49 -4.96 12.72
CA SER A 35 -4.26 -5.28 13.92
C SER A 35 -5.72 -5.54 13.58
N THR A 36 -6.26 -4.81 12.61
CA THR A 36 -7.68 -4.87 12.24
C THR A 36 -7.97 -5.66 10.96
N ILE A 37 -6.95 -6.06 10.20
CA ILE A 37 -7.18 -6.92 9.03
C ILE A 37 -7.88 -8.24 9.46
N GLN A 38 -9.11 -8.43 9.02
CA GLN A 38 -9.96 -9.57 9.39
C GLN A 38 -10.21 -10.51 8.20
N LEU A 39 -10.99 -11.57 8.43
CA LEU A 39 -11.43 -12.55 7.43
C LEU A 39 -12.98 -12.58 7.40
N ALA A 40 -13.63 -11.43 7.54
CA ALA A 40 -15.08 -11.33 7.71
C ALA A 40 -15.82 -11.17 6.37
N ALA A 41 -17.12 -11.49 6.32
CA ALA A 41 -17.90 -11.41 5.07
C ALA A 41 -18.01 -9.98 4.49
N GLU A 42 -17.98 -8.96 5.34
CA GLU A 42 -17.92 -7.54 4.92
C GLU A 42 -16.62 -7.22 4.16
N ASP A 43 -15.57 -8.02 4.34
CA ASP A 43 -14.34 -7.91 3.55
C ASP A 43 -14.55 -8.28 2.09
N LYS A 44 -15.61 -9.00 1.70
CA LYS A 44 -15.75 -9.47 0.32
C LYS A 44 -15.92 -8.31 -0.66
N ILE A 45 -16.79 -7.34 -0.34
CA ILE A 45 -17.03 -6.16 -1.18
C ILE A 45 -15.75 -5.32 -1.28
N ILE A 46 -15.08 -5.09 -0.15
CA ILE A 46 -13.82 -4.34 -0.10
C ILE A 46 -12.73 -5.07 -0.88
N THR A 47 -12.63 -6.39 -0.73
CA THR A 47 -11.66 -7.25 -1.45
C THR A 47 -11.90 -7.21 -2.95
N GLU A 48 -13.16 -7.28 -3.40
CA GLU A 48 -13.50 -7.18 -4.82
C GLU A 48 -13.16 -5.80 -5.40
N LYS A 49 -13.47 -4.72 -4.67
CA LYS A 49 -13.07 -3.35 -5.05
C LYS A 49 -11.56 -3.18 -5.13
N LEU A 50 -10.81 -3.66 -4.13
CA LEU A 50 -9.34 -3.60 -4.12
C LEU A 50 -8.74 -4.40 -5.28
N LYS A 51 -9.30 -5.57 -5.60
CA LYS A 51 -8.87 -6.37 -6.76
C LYS A 51 -9.17 -5.67 -8.09
N LEU A 52 -10.30 -4.98 -8.20
CA LEU A 52 -10.63 -4.18 -9.37
C LEU A 52 -9.63 -3.04 -9.55
N ILE A 53 -9.41 -2.24 -8.49
CA ILE A 53 -8.40 -1.16 -8.47
C ILE A 53 -7.04 -1.72 -8.87
N ARG A 54 -6.61 -2.82 -8.24
CA ARG A 54 -5.31 -3.45 -8.50
C ARG A 54 -5.16 -3.86 -9.96
N ARG A 55 -6.21 -4.38 -10.61
CA ARG A 55 -6.19 -4.72 -12.03
C ARG A 55 -6.06 -3.47 -12.91
N THR A 56 -6.95 -2.49 -12.74
CA THR A 56 -6.92 -1.24 -13.51
C THR A 56 -5.55 -0.54 -13.42
N ILE A 57 -4.97 -0.49 -12.23
CA ILE A 57 -3.67 0.13 -11.99
C ILE A 57 -2.53 -0.71 -12.60
N SER A 58 -2.67 -2.05 -12.60
CA SER A 58 -1.71 -2.96 -13.27
C SER A 58 -1.73 -2.79 -14.79
N ASP A 59 -2.92 -2.63 -15.38
CA ASP A 59 -3.10 -2.46 -16.83
C ASP A 59 -2.47 -1.15 -17.32
N ASN A 60 -2.48 -0.12 -16.47
CA ASN A 60 -1.77 1.13 -16.70
C ASN A 60 -0.25 1.03 -16.45
N GLY A 61 0.25 -0.13 -16.04
CA GLY A 61 1.65 -0.39 -15.73
C GLY A 61 2.16 0.35 -14.50
N ILE A 62 1.27 0.75 -13.58
CA ILE A 62 1.61 1.46 -12.35
C ILE A 62 1.98 0.42 -11.28
N PRO A 63 3.18 0.50 -10.67
CA PRO A 63 3.59 -0.39 -9.60
C PRO A 63 2.75 -0.16 -8.34
N GLN A 64 2.62 -1.22 -7.55
CA GLN A 64 1.73 -1.27 -6.40
C GLN A 64 2.46 -1.86 -5.20
N VAL A 65 2.36 -1.19 -4.06
CA VAL A 65 3.04 -1.55 -2.81
C VAL A 65 2.04 -1.52 -1.66
N ILE A 66 2.21 -2.42 -0.68
CA ILE A 66 1.46 -2.39 0.58
C ILE A 66 2.39 -1.96 1.72
N VAL A 67 1.99 -0.93 2.46
CA VAL A 67 2.52 -0.61 3.78
C VAL A 67 1.58 -1.20 4.82
N MET A 68 2.03 -2.25 5.49
CA MET A 68 1.23 -2.93 6.51
C MET A 68 1.59 -2.37 7.89
N SER A 69 0.77 -1.47 8.41
CA SER A 69 1.05 -0.69 9.62
C SER A 69 0.59 -1.38 10.91
N LYS A 70 0.97 -0.82 12.07
CA LYS A 70 0.60 -1.29 13.42
C LYS A 70 0.92 -2.77 13.69
N VAL A 71 2.08 -3.20 13.22
CA VAL A 71 2.55 -4.59 13.39
C VAL A 71 2.84 -4.95 14.84
N ASP A 72 3.19 -3.96 15.65
CA ASP A 72 3.36 -4.05 17.09
C ASP A 72 2.02 -4.27 17.82
N GLU A 73 0.95 -3.61 17.41
CA GLU A 73 -0.39 -3.87 17.96
C GLU A 73 -0.92 -5.25 17.54
N ALA A 74 -0.57 -5.71 16.33
CA ALA A 74 -1.02 -7.00 15.81
C ALA A 74 -0.34 -8.23 16.44
N CYS A 75 0.85 -8.05 17.05
CA CYS A 75 1.64 -9.15 17.57
C CYS A 75 2.44 -8.74 18.83
N PRO A 76 2.13 -9.30 20.02
CA PRO A 76 2.87 -8.99 21.25
C PRO A 76 4.37 -9.25 21.17
N LEU A 77 4.80 -10.26 20.39
CA LEU A 77 6.23 -10.53 20.16
C LEU A 77 6.92 -9.34 19.49
N VAL A 78 6.25 -8.72 18.51
CA VAL A 78 6.77 -7.57 17.77
C VAL A 78 6.65 -6.29 18.59
N LYS A 79 5.61 -6.18 19.43
CA LYS A 79 5.50 -5.09 20.41
C LYS A 79 6.70 -5.05 21.37
N ASN A 80 7.13 -6.23 21.83
CA ASN A 80 8.23 -6.35 22.78
C ASN A 80 9.59 -6.19 22.10
N ASP A 81 9.76 -6.72 20.89
CA ASP A 81 10.98 -6.59 20.09
C ASP A 81 10.63 -6.43 18.61
N LEU A 82 10.72 -5.20 18.10
CA LEU A 82 10.38 -4.86 16.72
C LEU A 82 11.24 -5.63 15.69
N LYS A 83 12.44 -6.07 16.06
CA LYS A 83 13.32 -6.88 15.20
C LYS A 83 12.71 -8.25 14.86
N MET A 84 11.70 -8.68 15.62
CA MET A 84 10.96 -9.90 15.36
C MET A 84 9.91 -9.76 14.25
N VAL A 85 9.72 -8.58 13.65
CA VAL A 85 8.68 -8.33 12.64
C VAL A 85 8.71 -9.33 11.47
N TYR A 86 9.89 -9.63 10.91
CA TYR A 86 10.04 -10.60 9.81
C TYR A 86 10.23 -12.06 10.28
N ARG A 87 10.30 -12.28 11.60
CA ARG A 87 10.44 -13.63 12.20
C ARG A 87 9.12 -14.13 12.80
N SER A 88 8.21 -13.22 13.11
CA SER A 88 6.92 -13.52 13.71
C SER A 88 6.00 -14.24 12.72
N LYS A 89 5.59 -15.46 13.09
CA LYS A 89 4.59 -16.24 12.33
C LYS A 89 3.29 -15.44 12.16
N LYS A 90 2.86 -14.73 13.21
CA LYS A 90 1.63 -13.92 13.18
C LYS A 90 1.71 -12.82 12.12
N ILE A 91 2.83 -12.10 12.04
CA ILE A 91 3.03 -11.06 11.02
C ILE A 91 3.06 -11.66 9.63
N LYS A 92 3.74 -12.80 9.44
CA LYS A 92 3.74 -13.52 8.16
C LYS A 92 2.32 -13.87 7.70
N GLU A 93 1.49 -14.42 8.58
CA GLU A 93 0.08 -14.74 8.29
C GLU A 93 -0.72 -13.47 7.92
N ARG A 94 -0.46 -12.33 8.57
CA ARG A 94 -1.06 -11.03 8.21
C ARG A 94 -0.63 -10.56 6.83
N MET A 95 0.64 -10.70 6.48
CA MET A 95 1.15 -10.36 5.15
C MET A 95 0.51 -11.26 4.08
N GLU A 96 0.42 -12.57 4.32
CA GLU A 96 -0.22 -13.52 3.40
C GLU A 96 -1.70 -13.16 3.18
N LEU A 97 -2.38 -12.75 4.24
CA LEU A 97 -3.75 -12.26 4.16
C LEU A 97 -3.87 -10.97 3.34
N CYS A 98 -3.00 -9.97 3.58
CA CYS A 98 -2.92 -8.76 2.76
C CYS A 98 -2.73 -9.10 1.28
N SER A 99 -1.79 -10.00 1.00
CA SER A 99 -1.49 -10.46 -0.36
C SER A 99 -2.71 -11.10 -1.03
N ALA A 100 -3.41 -12.00 -0.32
CA ALA A 100 -4.59 -12.67 -0.85
C ALA A 100 -5.78 -11.71 -1.09
N LYS A 101 -5.96 -10.71 -0.22
CA LYS A 101 -7.04 -9.72 -0.33
C LYS A 101 -6.80 -8.73 -1.47
N VAL A 102 -5.65 -8.06 -1.49
CA VAL A 102 -5.36 -7.00 -2.47
C VAL A 102 -4.89 -7.61 -3.80
N GLY A 103 -4.20 -8.75 -3.74
CA GLY A 103 -3.55 -9.37 -4.89
C GLY A 103 -2.16 -8.82 -5.18
N VAL A 104 -1.54 -8.05 -4.28
CA VAL A 104 -0.14 -7.62 -4.39
C VAL A 104 0.78 -8.73 -3.87
N PRO A 105 1.88 -9.08 -4.56
CA PRO A 105 2.80 -10.12 -4.11
C PRO A 105 3.44 -9.78 -2.76
N MET A 106 3.72 -10.82 -1.95
CA MET A 106 4.36 -10.69 -0.64
C MET A 106 5.67 -9.89 -0.65
N SER A 107 6.42 -9.92 -1.75
CA SER A 107 7.67 -9.17 -1.93
C SER A 107 7.48 -7.65 -1.96
N TYR A 108 6.26 -7.17 -2.15
CA TYR A 108 5.88 -5.75 -2.18
C TYR A 108 5.02 -5.36 -0.96
N ILE A 109 5.13 -6.11 0.14
CA ILE A 109 4.44 -5.83 1.39
C ILE A 109 5.48 -5.48 2.46
N PHE A 110 5.41 -4.27 2.98
CA PHE A 110 6.36 -3.73 3.95
C PHE A 110 5.68 -3.55 5.32
N PRO A 111 5.93 -4.44 6.29
CA PRO A 111 5.46 -4.27 7.65
C PRO A 111 6.17 -3.09 8.36
N VAL A 112 5.41 -2.19 8.96
CA VAL A 112 5.92 -1.02 9.69
C VAL A 112 5.21 -0.81 11.03
N LYS A 113 5.94 -0.27 12.00
CA LYS A 113 5.36 0.35 13.20
C LYS A 113 5.19 1.84 12.93
N ASN A 114 4.07 2.41 13.34
CA ASN A 114 3.86 3.86 13.25
C ASN A 114 4.37 4.51 14.55
N TYR A 115 4.83 5.75 14.44
CA TYR A 115 4.92 6.63 15.61
C TYR A 115 3.53 7.09 16.01
N HIS A 116 3.23 7.08 17.30
CA HIS A 116 1.96 7.59 17.81
C HIS A 116 2.15 8.54 18.98
N TYR A 117 2.70 8.05 20.09
CA TYR A 117 2.83 8.79 21.35
C TYR A 117 4.29 9.07 21.71
N GLU A 118 5.23 8.44 21.01
CA GLU A 118 6.66 8.66 21.20
C GLU A 118 7.06 10.04 20.70
N ILE A 119 7.92 10.71 21.47
CA ILE A 119 8.46 12.05 21.13
C ILE A 119 9.80 11.90 20.40
N ASP A 120 10.63 10.98 20.89
CA ASP A 120 11.94 10.69 20.32
C ASP A 120 11.83 9.63 19.22
N THR A 121 12.73 9.73 18.23
CA THR A 121 12.86 8.74 17.18
C THR A 121 13.50 7.44 17.70
N ASN A 122 13.24 6.35 17.00
CA ASN A 122 13.75 5.03 17.31
C ASN A 122 14.30 4.38 16.03
N ASP A 123 15.58 3.99 16.07
CA ASP A 123 16.28 3.43 14.92
C ASP A 123 15.59 2.19 14.33
N ASP A 124 15.03 1.30 15.16
CA ASP A 124 14.35 0.09 14.68
C ASP A 124 13.05 0.43 13.92
N VAL A 125 12.32 1.46 14.38
CA VAL A 125 11.12 1.97 13.69
C VAL A 125 11.52 2.69 12.40
N ASP A 126 12.52 3.58 12.47
CA ASP A 126 12.99 4.37 11.34
C ASP A 126 13.53 3.48 10.22
N VAL A 127 14.27 2.43 10.55
CA VAL A 127 14.77 1.47 9.54
C VAL A 127 13.62 0.80 8.79
N LEU A 128 12.50 0.47 9.45
CA LEU A 128 11.34 -0.12 8.76
C LEU A 128 10.63 0.90 7.86
N ILE A 129 10.42 2.12 8.35
CA ILE A 129 9.77 3.20 7.59
C ILE A 129 10.63 3.60 6.39
N LEU A 130 11.93 3.84 6.59
CA LEU A 130 12.87 4.22 5.54
C LEU A 130 13.03 3.12 4.50
N LYS A 131 13.03 1.84 4.89
CA LYS A 131 13.02 0.73 3.93
C LYS A 131 11.74 0.71 3.09
N ALA A 132 10.58 0.92 3.71
CA ALA A 132 9.32 1.00 2.96
C ALA A 132 9.34 2.18 1.97
N LEU A 133 9.80 3.35 2.41
CA LEU A 133 9.93 4.54 1.57
C LEU A 133 10.90 4.33 0.41
N ASP A 134 12.10 3.78 0.65
CA ASP A 134 13.08 3.46 -0.39
C ASP A 134 12.48 2.55 -1.47
N GLN A 135 11.70 1.55 -1.08
CA GLN A 135 11.06 0.64 -2.04
C GLN A 135 9.91 1.30 -2.82
N ILE A 136 9.15 2.19 -2.20
CA ILE A 136 8.12 3.00 -2.88
C ILE A 136 8.77 3.91 -3.92
N VAL A 137 9.83 4.64 -3.55
CA VAL A 137 10.56 5.54 -4.44
C VAL A 137 11.18 4.76 -5.60
N ARG A 138 11.86 3.63 -5.33
CA ARG A 138 12.41 2.76 -6.39
C ARG A 138 11.34 2.26 -7.35
N SER A 139 10.14 1.93 -6.84
CA SER A 139 9.02 1.50 -7.66
C SER A 139 8.54 2.63 -8.58
N ALA A 140 8.35 3.83 -8.02
CA ALA A 140 7.97 5.03 -8.78
C ALA A 140 9.00 5.41 -9.85
N ASP A 141 10.29 5.46 -9.49
CA ASP A 141 11.40 5.77 -10.40
C ASP A 141 11.48 4.79 -11.56
N ALA A 142 11.28 3.49 -11.29
CA ALA A 142 11.28 2.46 -12.32
C ALA A 142 10.18 2.68 -13.37
N ARG A 143 9.04 3.23 -12.96
CA ARG A 143 7.97 3.63 -13.90
C ARG A 143 8.34 4.89 -14.68
N GLN A 144 8.84 5.92 -14.01
CA GLN A 144 9.24 7.17 -14.69
C GLN A 144 10.26 6.90 -15.81
N ARG A 145 11.25 6.04 -15.58
CA ARG A 145 12.25 5.67 -16.59
C ARG A 145 11.67 4.91 -17.78
N ARG A 146 10.64 4.07 -17.57
CA ARG A 146 9.94 3.36 -18.66
C ARG A 146 9.12 4.32 -19.52
N GLY A 147 8.54 5.36 -18.92
CA GLY A 147 7.87 6.43 -19.66
C GLY A 147 8.83 7.19 -20.59
N ALA A 148 10.01 7.56 -20.08
CA ALA A 148 11.02 8.31 -20.84
C ALA A 148 11.77 7.51 -21.93
N SER A 149 11.59 6.18 -21.98
CA SER A 149 12.24 5.31 -23.00
C SER A 149 11.33 5.00 -24.19
N ASN A 150 10.07 5.45 -24.15
CA ASN A 150 9.06 5.26 -25.19
C ASN A 150 8.76 6.57 -25.96
N GLU A 151 9.57 7.61 -25.74
CA GLU A 151 9.66 8.85 -26.53
C GLU A 151 10.96 8.84 -27.34
#